data_AF-A0A0Q6KG46-F1
#
_entry.id   AF-A0A0Q6KG46-F1
#
_cell.length_a   1.000
_cell.length_b   1.000
_cell.length_c   1.000
_cell.angle_alpha   90.00
_cell.angle_beta   90.00
_cell.angle_gamma   90.00
#
_symmetry.space_group_name_H-M   'P 1'
#
loop_
_entity.id
_entity.type
_entity.pdbx_description
1 polymer ?
#
loop_
_entity_poly.entity_id
_entity_poly.type
_entity_poly.pdbx_seq_one_letter_code
_entity_poly.pdbx_strand_id
1 'polypeptide(L)'
;MHSLARDGLVLAAACVLVTASAFVALPRRAAGEAPLALIFPPWFDGAAAIERSASAGYRVLRTGRLESILIVAAPAAAGETPVPPAEAWFALSLDGLAGCLDRSRDAAGA
;
A
#
# COMPACT_ATOMS: atom_id res chain seq x y z
N MET A 1 -10.00 12.76 35.30
CA MET A 1 -9.09 12.94 34.16
C MET A 1 -8.44 11.65 33.67
N HIS A 2 -8.20 10.63 34.51
CA HIS A 2 -7.65 9.33 34.08
C HIS A 2 -8.59 8.44 33.22
N SER A 3 -9.93 8.59 33.33
CA SER A 3 -10.88 7.77 32.53
C SER A 3 -10.89 8.17 31.06
N LEU A 4 -11.00 9.47 30.75
CA LEU A 4 -11.07 9.95 29.36
C LEU A 4 -9.82 9.59 28.53
N ALA A 5 -8.64 9.61 29.14
CA ALA A 5 -7.40 9.22 28.47
C ALA A 5 -7.35 7.71 28.15
N ARG A 6 -7.92 6.88 29.04
CA ARG A 6 -8.00 5.44 28.86
C ARG A 6 -9.03 5.07 27.78
N ASP A 7 -10.17 5.74 27.77
CA ASP A 7 -11.22 5.54 26.77
C ASP A 7 -10.73 5.94 25.37
N GLY A 8 -9.99 7.06 25.27
CA GLY A 8 -9.36 7.49 24.02
C GLY A 8 -8.31 6.49 23.50
N LEU A 9 -7.48 5.95 24.39
CA LEU A 9 -6.47 4.95 24.03
C LEU A 9 -7.11 3.64 23.53
N VAL A 10 -8.18 3.19 24.19
CA VAL A 10 -8.92 1.97 23.78
C VAL A 10 -9.55 2.15 22.40
N LEU A 11 -10.16 3.32 22.13
CA LEU A 11 -10.76 3.61 20.84
C LEU A 11 -9.70 3.64 19.72
N ALA A 12 -8.55 4.29 19.96
CA ALA A 12 -7.46 4.32 19.01
C ALA A 12 -6.90 2.92 18.72
N ALA A 13 -6.69 2.10 19.76
CA ALA A 13 -6.24 0.72 19.61
C ALA A 13 -7.24 -0.14 18.82
N ALA A 14 -8.55 0.02 19.09
CA ALA A 14 -9.60 -0.67 18.36
C ALA A 14 -9.60 -0.29 16.86
N CYS A 15 -9.47 1.00 16.54
CA CYS A 15 -9.37 1.46 15.15
C CYS A 15 -8.16 0.86 14.42
N VAL A 16 -6.99 0.81 15.07
CA VAL A 16 -5.77 0.20 14.50
C VAL A 16 -5.94 -1.31 14.29
N LEU A 17 -6.55 -2.02 15.25
CA LEU A 17 -6.78 -3.47 15.13
C LEU A 17 -7.82 -3.81 14.05
N VAL A 18 -8.89 -3.02 13.93
CA VAL A 18 -9.91 -3.20 12.88
C VAL A 18 -9.30 -2.96 11.50
N THR A 19 -8.52 -1.89 11.34
CA THR A 19 -7.82 -1.65 10.08
C THR A 19 -6.82 -2.75 9.77
N ALA A 20 -6.01 -3.20 10.74
CA ALA A 20 -5.05 -4.29 10.57
C ALA A 20 -5.71 -5.63 10.19
N SER A 21 -6.82 -5.98 10.82
CA SER A 21 -7.55 -7.23 10.53
C SER A 21 -8.17 -7.24 9.13
N ALA A 22 -8.64 -6.09 8.64
CA ALA A 22 -9.10 -5.96 7.26
C ALA A 22 -7.99 -6.29 6.24
N PHE A 23 -6.73 -5.94 6.54
CA PHE A 23 -5.59 -6.29 5.69
C PHE A 23 -5.30 -7.80 5.65
N VAL A 24 -5.55 -8.52 6.76
CA VAL A 24 -5.34 -9.99 6.84
C VAL A 24 -6.40 -10.75 6.05
N ALA A 25 -7.62 -10.21 5.92
CA ALA A 25 -8.72 -10.85 5.21
C ALA A 25 -8.65 -10.71 3.67
N LEU A 26 -7.72 -9.90 3.14
CA LEU A 26 -7.64 -9.65 1.71
C LEU A 26 -7.06 -10.88 0.96
N PRO A 27 -7.74 -11.37 -0.09
CA PRO A 27 -7.21 -12.44 -0.92
C PRO A 27 -5.91 -11.99 -1.61
N ARG A 28 -4.80 -12.64 -1.26
CA ARG A 28 -3.48 -12.39 -1.85
C ARG A 28 -3.46 -12.95 -3.27
N ARG A 29 -3.73 -12.12 -4.28
CA ARG A 29 -3.66 -12.50 -5.70
C ARG A 29 -2.20 -12.46 -6.19
N ALA A 30 -1.78 -13.49 -6.92
CA ALA A 30 -0.41 -13.66 -7.41
C ALA A 30 0.04 -12.44 -8.24
N ALA A 31 1.19 -11.90 -7.86
CA ALA A 31 1.85 -10.80 -8.55
C ALA A 31 2.51 -11.32 -9.84
N GLY A 32 2.36 -10.58 -10.93
CA GLY A 32 2.97 -10.94 -12.20
C GLY A 32 3.16 -9.73 -13.11
N GLU A 33 2.10 -8.95 -13.36
CA GLU A 33 2.17 -7.82 -14.30
C GLU A 33 1.34 -6.59 -13.88
N ALA A 34 0.63 -6.67 -12.75
CA ALA A 34 -0.22 -5.59 -12.27
C ALA A 34 0.62 -4.41 -11.73
N PRO A 35 0.23 -3.16 -12.01
CA PRO A 35 0.84 -1.98 -11.40
C PRO A 35 0.80 -2.06 -9.86
N LEU A 36 1.95 -1.85 -9.22
CA LEU A 36 2.09 -1.78 -7.78
C LEU A 36 2.28 -0.33 -7.32
N ALA A 37 1.72 0.03 -6.18
CA ALA A 37 2.04 1.26 -5.45
C ALA A 37 3.02 0.92 -4.33
N LEU A 38 4.25 1.42 -4.42
CA LEU A 38 5.22 1.45 -3.34
C LEU A 38 4.99 2.72 -2.51
N ILE A 39 4.80 2.57 -1.21
CA ILE A 39 4.59 3.68 -0.27
C ILE A 39 5.82 3.79 0.62
N PHE A 40 6.50 4.92 0.51
CA PHE A 40 7.63 5.32 1.35
C PHE A 40 7.15 6.22 2.49
N PRO A 41 7.94 6.35 3.57
CA PRO A 41 7.69 7.35 4.60
C PRO A 41 7.59 8.76 3.97
N PRO A 42 6.72 9.64 4.48
CA PRO A 42 6.49 10.96 3.87
C PRO A 42 7.70 11.91 4.00
N TRP A 43 8.64 11.63 4.89
CA TRP A 43 9.92 12.34 5.04
C TRP A 43 11.05 11.71 4.21
N PHE A 44 10.78 10.63 3.48
CA PHE A 44 11.76 9.99 2.62
C PHE A 44 11.87 10.76 1.29
N ASP A 45 13.09 10.96 0.82
CA ASP A 45 13.34 11.70 -0.41
C ASP A 45 12.79 10.95 -1.64
N GLY A 46 12.03 11.66 -2.48
CA GLY A 46 11.38 11.08 -3.66
C GLY A 46 12.40 10.63 -4.72
N ALA A 47 13.49 11.38 -4.91
CA ALA A 47 14.53 10.99 -5.85
C ALA A 47 15.26 9.73 -5.37
N ALA A 48 15.61 9.66 -4.09
CA ALA A 48 16.13 8.44 -3.48
C ALA A 48 15.16 7.26 -3.58
N ALA A 49 13.84 7.48 -3.45
CA ALA A 49 12.84 6.43 -3.60
C ALA A 49 12.82 5.84 -5.03
N ILE A 50 12.95 6.69 -6.04
CA ILE A 50 13.01 6.27 -7.45
C ILE A 50 14.27 5.45 -7.69
N GLU A 51 15.43 5.95 -7.26
CA GLU A 51 16.71 5.26 -7.41
C GLU A 51 16.70 3.90 -6.70
N ARG A 52 16.21 3.86 -5.46
CA ARG A 52 16.09 2.64 -4.66
C ARG A 52 15.19 1.61 -5.33
N SER A 53 14.02 2.06 -5.81
CA SER A 53 13.08 1.20 -6.53
C SER A 53 13.69 0.64 -7.82
N ALA A 54 14.37 1.48 -8.60
CA ALA A 54 15.05 1.06 -9.82
C ALA A 54 16.18 0.06 -9.52
N SER A 55 16.98 0.29 -8.48
CA SER A 55 18.05 -0.62 -8.04
C SER A 55 17.52 -2.00 -7.60
N ALA A 56 16.29 -2.05 -7.09
CA ALA A 56 15.60 -3.26 -6.70
C ALA A 56 14.90 -3.97 -7.88
N GLY A 57 15.08 -3.47 -9.12
CA GLY A 57 14.52 -4.07 -10.33
C GLY A 57 13.08 -3.65 -10.65
N TYR A 58 12.52 -2.69 -9.91
CA TYR A 58 11.21 -2.13 -10.23
C TYR A 58 11.33 -1.08 -11.33
N ARG A 59 10.39 -1.11 -12.28
CA ARG A 59 10.30 -0.04 -13.29
C ARG A 59 9.30 1.00 -12.83
N VAL A 60 9.78 2.21 -12.52
CA VAL A 60 8.91 3.34 -12.18
C VAL A 60 8.07 3.73 -13.39
N LEU A 61 6.75 3.68 -13.26
CA LEU A 61 5.79 4.05 -14.30
C LEU A 61 5.37 5.51 -14.15
N ARG A 62 5.09 5.93 -12.90
CA ARG A 62 4.76 7.30 -12.53
C ARG A 62 4.88 7.53 -11.02
N THR A 63 4.96 8.79 -10.62
CA THR A 63 4.76 9.21 -9.22
C THR A 63 3.27 9.33 -8.91
N GLY A 64 2.90 9.11 -7.65
CA GLY A 64 1.56 9.34 -7.12
C GLY A 64 1.30 10.82 -6.86
N ARG A 65 0.13 11.14 -6.27
CA ARG A 65 -0.20 12.52 -5.87
C ARG A 65 0.71 13.07 -4.76
N LEU A 66 1.36 12.17 -4.03
CA LEU A 66 2.39 12.47 -3.05
C LEU A 66 3.69 11.87 -3.57
N GLU A 67 4.79 12.61 -3.44
CA GLU A 67 6.13 12.17 -3.87
C GLU A 67 6.60 10.89 -3.15
N SER A 68 6.03 10.59 -1.98
CA SER A 68 6.29 9.37 -1.21
C SER A 68 5.57 8.12 -1.76
N ILE A 69 4.80 8.25 -2.84
CA ILE A 69 4.06 7.16 -3.47
C ILE A 69 4.59 6.97 -4.88
N LEU A 70 5.15 5.79 -5.17
CA LEU A 70 5.63 5.42 -6.51
C LEU A 70 4.74 4.33 -7.10
N ILE A 71 4.32 4.51 -8.35
CA ILE A 71 3.61 3.49 -9.10
C ILE A 71 4.59 2.81 -10.03
N VAL A 72 4.79 1.51 -9.83
CA VAL A 72 5.84 0.73 -10.45
C VAL A 72 5.28 -0.54 -11.08
N ALA A 73 5.98 -1.06 -12.09
CA ALA A 73 5.80 -2.45 -12.52
C ALA A 73 6.72 -3.35 -11.68
N ALA A 74 6.17 -4.47 -11.22
CA ALA A 74 6.95 -5.50 -10.54
C ALA A 74 8.06 -6.05 -11.44
N PRO A 75 9.21 -6.46 -10.89
CA PRO A 75 10.20 -7.23 -11.64
C PRO A 75 9.56 -8.51 -12.19
N ALA A 76 9.86 -8.85 -13.45
CA ALA A 76 9.25 -9.95 -14.20
C ALA A 76 9.66 -11.37 -13.72
N ALA A 77 10.05 -11.53 -12.45
CA ALA A 77 10.43 -12.82 -11.90
C ALA A 77 9.17 -13.69 -11.75
N ALA A 78 9.03 -14.65 -12.66
CA ALA A 78 7.87 -15.53 -12.74
C ALA A 78 7.68 -16.32 -11.44
N GLY A 79 6.56 -16.04 -10.73
CA GLY A 79 6.07 -16.85 -9.63
C GLY A 79 6.46 -16.40 -8.22
N GLU A 80 7.41 -15.46 -8.07
CA GLU A 80 7.83 -14.97 -6.76
C GLU A 80 7.07 -13.70 -6.38
N THR A 81 6.66 -13.56 -5.11
CA THR A 81 6.06 -12.30 -4.66
C THR A 81 7.14 -11.21 -4.66
N PRO A 82 6.94 -10.08 -5.36
CA PRO A 82 7.89 -8.98 -5.38
C PRO A 82 8.18 -8.50 -3.95
N VAL A 83 9.45 -8.54 -3.55
CA VAL A 83 9.88 -8.06 -2.24
C VAL A 83 10.05 -6.55 -2.33
N PRO A 84 9.31 -5.74 -1.53
CA PRO A 84 9.46 -4.30 -1.57
C PRO A 84 10.87 -3.86 -1.15
N PRO A 85 11.35 -2.67 -1.60
CA PRO A 85 12.54 -2.06 -1.04
C PRO A 85 12.43 -1.94 0.48
N ALA A 86 13.53 -2.11 1.22
CA ALA A 86 13.51 -2.14 2.69
C ALA A 86 12.96 -0.85 3.33
N GLU A 87 13.05 0.26 2.61
CA GLU A 87 12.60 1.58 3.02
C GLU A 87 11.13 1.83 2.67
N ALA A 88 10.55 1.02 1.79
CA ALA A 88 9.13 1.10 1.50
C ALA A 88 8.36 0.44 2.65
N TRP A 89 7.41 1.18 3.23
CA TRP A 89 6.51 0.63 4.25
C TRP A 89 5.56 -0.40 3.66
N PHE A 90 5.06 -0.15 2.45
CA PHE A 90 4.04 -0.99 1.82
C PHE A 90 4.26 -1.12 0.32
N ALA A 91 3.88 -2.29 -0.21
CA ALA A 91 3.65 -2.52 -1.63
C ALA A 91 2.20 -2.99 -1.82
N LEU A 92 1.38 -2.21 -2.53
CA LEU A 92 -0.02 -2.52 -2.78
C LEU A 92 -0.28 -2.76 -4.26
N SER A 93 -1.10 -3.76 -4.60
CA SER A 93 -1.60 -3.94 -5.96
C SER A 93 -2.72 -2.95 -6.28
N LEU A 94 -2.57 -2.17 -7.34
CA LEU A 94 -3.58 -1.20 -7.76
C LEU A 94 -4.84 -1.86 -8.33
N ASP A 95 -4.71 -3.02 -8.99
CA ASP A 95 -5.87 -3.77 -9.48
C ASP A 95 -6.77 -4.26 -8.32
N GLY A 96 -6.16 -4.64 -7.19
CA GLY A 96 -6.89 -5.01 -5.98
C GLY A 96 -7.69 -3.83 -5.40
N LEU A 97 -7.08 -2.64 -5.35
CA LEU A 97 -7.72 -1.42 -4.89
C LEU A 97 -8.88 -0.98 -5.81
N ALA A 98 -8.67 -1.03 -7.12
CA ALA A 98 -9.71 -0.69 -8.10
C ALA A 98 -10.96 -1.57 -7.92
N GLY A 99 -10.77 -2.89 -7.71
CA GLY A 99 -11.89 -3.80 -7.45
C GLY A 99 -12.67 -3.54 -6.16
N CYS A 100 -12.04 -2.98 -5.13
CA CYS A 100 -12.74 -2.57 -3.90
C CYS A 100 -13.49 -1.24 -4.06
N LEU A 101 -12.92 -0.30 -4.82
CA LEU A 101 -13.52 1.00 -5.06
C LEU A 101 -14.72 0.93 -6.00
N ASP A 102 -14.66 0.09 -7.04
CA ASP A 102 -15.77 -0.03 -8.00
C ASP A 102 -17.01 -0.66 -7.35
N ARG A 103 -16.83 -1.70 -6.52
CA ARG A 103 -17.94 -2.29 -5.73
C ARG A 103 -18.60 -1.30 -4.77
N SER A 104 -17.82 -0.40 -4.18
CA SER A 104 -18.35 0.64 -3.29
C SER A 104 -19.16 1.69 -4.07
N ARG A 105 -18.78 1.96 -5.32
CA ARG A 105 -19.48 2.89 -6.19
C ARG A 105 -20.81 2.31 -6.70
N ASP A 106 -20.83 1.01 -7.02
CA ASP A 106 -22.07 0.32 -7.40
C ASP A 106 -23.08 0.28 -6.25
N ALA A 107 -22.60 0.11 -5.01
CA ALA A 107 -23.45 0.13 -3.82
C ALA A 107 -23.98 1.53 -3.44
N ALA A 108 -23.29 2.60 -3.85
CA ALA A 108 -23.73 3.99 -3.61
C ALA A 108 -24.66 4.53 -4.70
N GLY A 109 -24.80 3.81 -5.82
CA GLY A 109 -25.70 4.13 -6.92
C GLY A 109 -27.05 3.39 -6.88
N ALA A 110 -27.27 2.55 -5.88
CA ALA A 110 -28.53 1.84 -5.60
C ALA A 110 -29.27 2.47 -4.43
#